data_AF-A0AA95JMP7-F1
#
_entry.id   AF-A0AA95JMP7-F1
#
_cell.length_a   1.000
_cell.length_b   1.000
_cell.length_c   1.000
_cell.angle_alpha   90.00
_cell.angle_beta   90.00
_cell.angle_gamma   90.00
#
_symmetry.space_group_name_H-M   'P 1'
#
loop_
_entity.id
_entity.type
_entity.pdbx_description
1 polymer ?
#
loop_
_entity_poly.entity_id
_entity_poly.type
_entity_poly.pdbx_seq_one_letter_code
_entity_poly.pdbx_strand_id
1 'polypeptide(L)'
;MTDGGSLVNERRVSEWVARSVATLDSATRLFVADHLDEILGETPEAGFDANASLELLSACARRLPAGMDARLAVPWGDSVALDMELPPLDALPILEPYEPPSLYVFAREYWAIPNDREEYRCPYDGSPWGDEYGVEYSCGRSPRERTLGWEFTRTVWVHARAMP
;
A
#
# COMPACT_ATOMS: atom_id res chain seq x y z
N MET A 1 23.39 19.98 -6.47
CA MET A 1 22.88 20.38 -5.14
C MET A 1 21.70 19.47 -4.86
N THR A 2 21.97 18.20 -4.55
CA THR A 2 20.96 17.13 -4.41
C THR A 2 21.67 15.99 -3.68
N ASP A 3 21.58 15.97 -2.35
CA ASP A 3 22.08 14.85 -1.52
C ASP A 3 21.50 14.89 -0.10
N GLY A 4 21.00 16.03 0.36
CA GLY A 4 20.40 16.17 1.69
C GLY A 4 19.01 15.53 1.85
N GLY A 5 18.17 15.54 0.81
CA GLY A 5 16.79 15.01 0.88
C GLY A 5 16.73 13.48 0.92
N SER A 6 17.62 12.81 0.17
CA SER A 6 17.68 11.34 0.11
C SER A 6 17.99 10.70 1.47
N LEU A 7 18.99 11.23 2.19
CA LEU A 7 19.40 10.69 3.49
C LEU A 7 18.37 10.90 4.61
N VAL A 8 17.63 12.02 4.58
CA VAL A 8 16.55 12.28 5.55
C VAL A 8 15.39 11.32 5.35
N ASN A 9 15.01 11.06 4.10
CA ASN A 9 13.98 10.09 3.76
C ASN A 9 14.40 8.68 4.18
N GLU A 10 15.63 8.26 3.90
CA GLU A 10 16.13 6.94 4.32
C GLU A 10 16.08 6.71 5.83
N ARG A 11 16.42 7.74 6.62
CA ARG A 11 16.35 7.66 8.08
C ARG A 11 14.90 7.51 8.56
N ARG A 12 13.98 8.36 8.07
CA ARG A 12 12.56 8.32 8.44
C ARG A 12 11.94 6.96 8.11
N VAL A 13 12.26 6.41 6.95
CA VAL A 13 11.82 5.07 6.55
C VAL A 13 12.35 4.00 7.48
N SER A 14 13.63 4.07 7.84
CA SER A 14 14.24 3.08 8.73
C SER A 14 13.62 3.12 10.13
N GLU A 15 13.38 4.33 10.66
CA GLU A 15 12.70 4.52 11.95
C GLU A 15 11.24 4.04 11.90
N TRP A 16 10.52 4.33 10.82
CA TRP A 16 9.16 3.86 10.59
C TRP A 16 9.10 2.33 10.52
N VAL A 17 9.94 1.70 9.70
CA VAL A 17 10.00 0.23 9.58
C VAL A 17 10.30 -0.41 10.92
N ALA A 18 11.30 0.07 11.66
CA ALA A 18 11.65 -0.47 12.97
C ALA A 18 10.47 -0.40 13.95
N ARG A 19 9.74 0.71 13.97
CA ARG A 19 8.52 0.88 14.78
C ARG A 19 7.40 -0.06 14.33
N SER A 20 7.14 -0.15 13.03
CA SER A 20 6.09 -1.01 12.47
C SER A 20 6.35 -2.48 12.81
N VAL A 21 7.59 -2.95 12.60
CA VAL A 21 8.03 -4.31 12.95
C VAL A 21 7.86 -4.59 14.43
N ALA A 22 8.26 -3.66 15.31
CA ALA A 22 8.12 -3.82 16.76
C ALA A 22 6.66 -3.81 17.24
N THR A 23 5.76 -3.23 16.44
CA THR A 23 4.33 -3.12 16.75
C THR A 23 3.54 -4.31 16.22
N LEU A 24 4.05 -5.01 15.22
CA LEU A 24 3.46 -6.25 14.73
C LEU A 24 3.56 -7.34 15.79
N ASP A 25 2.42 -7.95 16.07
CA ASP A 25 2.29 -9.10 16.95
C ASP A 25 1.40 -10.10 16.23
N SER A 26 1.93 -11.29 15.98
CA SER A 26 1.20 -12.33 15.24
C SER A 26 -0.09 -12.78 15.94
N ALA A 27 -0.25 -12.50 17.25
CA ALA A 27 -1.47 -12.81 17.98
C ALA A 27 -2.57 -11.74 17.86
N THR A 28 -2.22 -10.46 17.77
CA THR A 28 -3.19 -9.36 17.91
C THR A 28 -3.15 -8.32 16.80
N ARG A 29 -2.03 -8.21 16.08
CA ARG A 29 -1.81 -7.17 15.07
C ARG A 29 -0.94 -7.66 13.93
N LEU A 30 -1.61 -8.03 12.85
CA LEU A 30 -1.01 -8.66 11.69
C LEU A 30 -0.50 -7.68 10.64
N PHE A 31 -0.91 -6.41 10.73
CA PHE A 31 -0.42 -5.33 9.87
C PHE A 31 -0.32 -3.98 10.60
N VAL A 32 0.55 -3.12 10.07
CA VAL A 32 0.68 -1.70 10.38
C VAL A 32 0.61 -0.95 9.05
N ALA A 33 -0.10 0.17 9.01
CA ALA A 33 -0.12 1.04 7.85
C ALA A 33 -0.14 2.49 8.31
N ASP A 34 0.59 3.34 7.61
CA ASP A 34 0.55 4.80 7.75
C ASP A 34 0.53 5.40 6.34
N HIS A 35 -0.01 6.62 6.22
CA HIS A 35 0.01 7.37 4.96
C HIS A 35 1.44 7.80 4.59
N LEU A 36 1.77 7.89 3.30
CA LEU A 36 3.15 8.20 2.89
C LEU A 36 3.60 9.58 3.37
N ASP A 37 2.70 10.55 3.41
CA ASP A 37 2.97 11.91 3.89
C ASP A 37 3.28 11.94 5.39
N GLU A 38 2.62 11.11 6.19
CA GLU A 38 2.91 10.92 7.61
C GLU A 38 4.27 10.23 7.83
N ILE A 39 4.62 9.24 7.00
CA ILE A 39 5.92 8.55 7.05
C ILE A 39 7.05 9.51 6.69
N LEU A 40 6.86 10.26 5.60
CA LEU A 40 7.86 11.16 5.06
C LEU A 40 7.86 12.51 5.76
N GLY A 41 6.86 12.81 6.59
CA GLY A 41 6.70 14.08 7.32
C GLY A 41 6.61 15.30 6.40
N GLU A 42 6.09 15.10 5.19
CA GLU A 42 5.84 16.11 4.17
C GLU A 42 4.45 15.88 3.59
N THR A 43 3.58 16.88 3.64
CA THR A 43 2.31 16.84 2.92
C THR A 43 2.59 17.23 1.47
N PRO A 44 2.33 16.37 0.47
CA PRO A 44 2.57 16.73 -0.91
C PRO A 44 1.72 17.93 -1.29
N GLU A 45 2.34 19.06 -1.66
CA GLU A 45 1.62 20.21 -2.23
C GLU A 45 0.97 19.85 -3.59
N ALA A 46 1.40 18.76 -4.23
CA ALA A 46 1.06 18.38 -5.60
C ALA A 46 0.38 16.99 -5.74
N GLY A 47 -0.06 16.37 -4.65
CA GLY A 47 -0.71 15.05 -4.69
C GLY A 47 0.28 13.88 -4.77
N PHE A 48 -0.17 12.75 -5.31
CA PHE A 48 0.59 11.50 -5.35
C PHE A 48 1.77 11.53 -6.32
N ASP A 49 3.00 11.31 -5.82
CA ASP A 49 4.19 11.03 -6.63
C ASP A 49 4.45 9.52 -6.68
N ALA A 50 4.18 8.92 -7.84
CA ALA A 50 4.36 7.49 -8.06
C ALA A 50 5.80 7.03 -7.82
N ASN A 51 6.79 7.78 -8.31
CA ASN A 51 8.20 7.38 -8.22
C ASN A 51 8.67 7.43 -6.77
N ALA A 52 8.38 8.50 -6.06
CA ALA A 52 8.74 8.62 -4.64
C ALA A 52 8.07 7.52 -3.79
N SER A 53 6.82 7.19 -4.11
CA SER A 53 6.06 6.13 -3.42
C SER A 53 6.64 4.74 -3.67
N LEU A 54 7.07 4.45 -4.90
CA LEU A 54 7.71 3.19 -5.27
C LEU A 54 9.12 3.07 -4.68
N GLU A 55 9.89 4.16 -4.66
CA GLU A 55 11.18 4.22 -3.97
C GLU A 55 11.01 3.93 -2.47
N LEU A 56 9.96 4.48 -1.86
CA LEU A 56 9.61 4.22 -0.46
C LEU A 56 9.28 2.75 -0.20
N LEU A 57 8.41 2.18 -1.02
CA LEU A 57 8.06 0.76 -0.98
C LEU A 57 9.30 -0.11 -1.09
N SER A 58 10.15 0.16 -2.08
CA SER A 58 11.41 -0.55 -2.31
C SER A 58 12.38 -0.41 -1.13
N ALA A 59 12.51 0.79 -0.56
CA ALA A 59 13.35 1.02 0.61
C ALA A 59 12.82 0.30 1.85
N CYS A 60 11.51 0.24 2.04
CA CYS A 60 10.86 -0.50 3.11
C CYS A 60 11.07 -2.01 2.94
N ALA A 61 10.74 -2.57 1.76
CA ALA A 61 10.84 -3.99 1.47
C ALA A 61 12.26 -4.55 1.72
N ARG A 62 13.31 -3.80 1.37
CA ARG A 62 14.71 -4.19 1.64
C ARG A 62 15.11 -4.22 3.12
N ARG A 63 14.35 -3.53 3.99
CA ARG A 63 14.64 -3.39 5.42
C ARG A 63 13.79 -4.32 6.29
N LEU A 64 12.78 -4.96 5.71
CA LEU A 64 11.91 -5.86 6.45
C LEU A 64 12.63 -7.15 6.85
N PRO A 65 12.37 -7.68 8.06
CA PRO A 65 12.79 -9.01 8.44
C PRO A 65 12.22 -10.09 7.51
N ALA A 66 12.89 -11.24 7.46
CA ALA A 66 12.36 -12.42 6.79
C ALA A 66 11.00 -12.81 7.38
N GLY A 67 10.04 -13.14 6.52
CA GLY A 67 8.66 -13.49 6.93
C GLY A 67 7.70 -12.30 6.97
N MET A 68 8.19 -11.08 6.76
CA MET A 68 7.35 -9.89 6.58
C MET A 68 7.34 -9.45 5.12
N ASP A 69 6.38 -8.60 4.78
CA ASP A 69 6.22 -8.03 3.45
C ASP A 69 5.59 -6.63 3.53
N ALA A 70 5.79 -5.84 2.49
CA ALA A 70 5.26 -4.49 2.37
C ALA A 70 4.46 -4.31 1.07
N ARG A 71 3.38 -3.55 1.15
CA ARG A 71 2.61 -3.13 -0.03
C ARG A 71 2.23 -1.67 0.06
N LEU A 72 2.30 -1.01 -1.08
CA LEU A 72 1.72 0.30 -1.28
C LEU A 72 0.25 0.12 -1.67
N ALA A 73 -0.66 0.72 -0.91
CA ALA A 73 -2.05 0.87 -1.27
C ALA A 73 -2.24 2.22 -1.95
N VAL A 74 -2.64 2.20 -3.21
CA VAL A 74 -3.07 3.39 -3.96
C VAL A 74 -4.61 3.34 -4.00
N PRO A 75 -5.31 4.22 -3.28
CA PRO A 75 -6.76 4.27 -3.36
C PRO A 75 -7.19 4.49 -4.82
N TRP A 76 -8.30 3.86 -5.22
CA TRP A 76 -8.96 4.06 -6.52
C TRP A 76 -10.38 4.66 -6.35
N GLY A 77 -10.79 4.91 -5.11
CA GLY A 77 -12.06 5.50 -4.72
C GLY A 77 -13.15 4.46 -4.49
N ASP A 78 -14.34 4.91 -4.16
CA ASP A 78 -15.43 4.00 -3.79
C ASP A 78 -16.28 3.56 -4.99
N SER A 79 -17.02 2.47 -4.79
CA SER A 79 -18.00 1.93 -5.73
C SER A 79 -19.23 1.42 -5.00
N VAL A 80 -20.42 1.68 -5.54
CA VAL A 80 -21.69 1.19 -4.97
C VAL A 80 -21.89 -0.32 -5.13
N ALA A 81 -21.11 -0.96 -6.00
CA ALA A 81 -21.15 -2.38 -6.30
C ALA A 81 -19.74 -2.99 -6.33
N LEU A 82 -19.67 -4.32 -6.21
CA LEU A 82 -18.42 -5.05 -6.37
C LEU A 82 -17.93 -4.90 -7.82
N ASP A 83 -16.95 -4.03 -8.01
CA ASP A 83 -16.39 -3.70 -9.31
C ASP A 83 -15.28 -4.70 -9.67
N MET A 84 -15.43 -5.33 -10.83
CA MET A 84 -14.49 -6.34 -11.33
C MET A 84 -13.64 -5.83 -12.49
N GLU A 85 -13.89 -4.60 -12.96
CA GLU A 85 -13.13 -3.99 -14.04
C GLU A 85 -11.78 -3.51 -13.52
N LEU A 86 -10.70 -3.89 -14.21
CA LEU A 86 -9.36 -3.45 -13.86
C LEU A 86 -9.17 -2.00 -14.31
N PRO A 87 -8.89 -1.06 -13.40
CA PRO A 87 -8.61 0.30 -13.80
C PRO A 87 -7.31 0.44 -14.63
N PRO A 88 -7.22 1.45 -15.50
CA PRO A 88 -6.01 1.70 -16.28
C PRO A 88 -4.89 2.26 -15.38
N LEU A 89 -3.71 1.64 -15.37
CA LEU A 89 -2.62 2.00 -14.46
C LEU A 89 -1.76 3.20 -14.92
N ASP A 90 -1.93 3.65 -16.16
CA ASP A 90 -1.19 4.77 -16.76
C ASP A 90 -1.62 6.14 -16.23
N ALA A 91 -2.79 6.22 -15.60
CA ALA A 91 -3.31 7.41 -14.95
C ALA A 91 -3.88 7.07 -13.57
N LEU A 92 -3.00 6.93 -12.57
CA LEU A 92 -3.45 6.80 -11.17
C LEU A 92 -4.29 8.03 -10.80
N PRO A 93 -5.47 7.84 -10.19
CA PRO A 93 -6.36 8.93 -9.88
C PRO A 93 -5.74 9.75 -8.76
N ILE A 94 -5.78 11.08 -8.92
CA ILE A 94 -5.56 11.99 -7.79
C ILE A 94 -6.87 11.99 -7.00
N LEU A 95 -7.03 11.05 -6.09
CA LEU A 95 -8.21 10.95 -5.23
C LEU A 95 -8.11 11.91 -4.07
N GLU A 96 -8.17 13.19 -4.38
CA GLU A 96 -8.31 14.27 -3.40
C GLU A 96 -7.17 14.33 -2.35
N PRO A 97 -7.00 15.46 -1.65
CA PRO A 97 -5.99 15.58 -0.60
C PRO A 97 -6.29 14.75 0.67
N TYR A 98 -7.42 14.03 0.74
CA TYR A 98 -7.90 13.40 1.98
C TYR A 98 -7.59 11.91 2.12
N GLU A 99 -7.22 11.23 1.04
CA GLU A 99 -6.88 9.80 1.09
C GLU A 99 -5.58 9.53 0.32
N PRO A 100 -4.43 9.95 0.88
CA PRO A 100 -3.14 9.70 0.26
C PRO A 100 -2.83 8.19 0.24
N PRO A 101 -1.95 7.76 -0.67
CA PRO A 101 -1.46 6.39 -0.64
C PRO A 101 -0.82 6.03 0.69
N SER A 102 -0.86 4.74 0.98
CA SER A 102 -0.51 4.20 2.30
C SER A 102 0.46 3.06 2.14
N LEU A 103 1.46 2.99 3.02
CA LEU A 103 2.38 1.87 3.05
C LEU A 103 1.97 0.91 4.16
N TYR A 104 1.67 -0.32 3.77
CA TYR A 104 1.33 -1.42 4.66
C TYR A 104 2.57 -2.28 4.89
N VAL A 105 2.84 -2.65 6.14
CA VAL A 105 3.76 -3.72 6.54
C VAL A 105 2.97 -4.77 7.28
N PHE A 106 3.11 -6.02 6.89
CA PHE A 106 2.37 -7.12 7.48
C PHE A 106 3.22 -8.38 7.58
N ALA A 107 2.82 -9.26 8.48
CA ALA A 107 3.34 -10.63 8.53
C ALA A 107 2.80 -11.40 7.32
N ARG A 108 3.60 -12.27 6.68
CA ARG A 108 3.20 -13.01 5.46
C ARG A 108 1.90 -13.81 5.66
N GLU A 109 1.65 -14.26 6.88
CA GLU A 109 0.46 -15.00 7.28
C GLU A 109 -0.82 -14.16 7.16
N TYR A 110 -0.73 -12.83 7.13
CA TYR A 110 -1.89 -11.93 7.01
C TYR A 110 -2.78 -12.30 5.82
N TRP A 111 -2.20 -12.62 4.68
CA TRP A 111 -2.94 -12.97 3.46
C TRP A 111 -3.46 -14.42 3.44
N ALA A 112 -2.90 -15.29 4.29
CA ALA A 112 -3.36 -16.67 4.41
C ALA A 112 -4.59 -16.80 5.33
N ILE A 113 -4.93 -15.74 6.06
CA ILE A 113 -6.07 -15.75 6.99
C ILE A 113 -7.37 -15.65 6.16
N PRO A 114 -8.30 -16.61 6.33
CA PRO A 114 -9.62 -16.48 5.75
C PRO A 114 -10.25 -15.16 6.19
N ASN A 115 -10.69 -14.37 5.22
CA ASN A 115 -11.40 -13.13 5.48
C ASN A 115 -12.86 -13.31 5.03
N ASP A 116 -13.81 -12.81 5.83
CA ASP A 116 -15.23 -12.82 5.49
C ASP A 116 -15.61 -11.57 4.66
N ARG A 117 -14.64 -10.98 3.94
CA ARG A 117 -14.88 -9.78 3.14
C ARG A 117 -15.69 -10.15 1.91
N GLU A 118 -16.53 -9.22 1.51
CA GLU A 118 -17.11 -9.25 0.18
C GLU A 118 -16.11 -8.55 -0.74
N GLU A 119 -15.34 -9.35 -1.50
CA GLU A 119 -14.14 -8.86 -2.15
C GLU A 119 -13.86 -9.55 -3.49
N TYR A 120 -13.40 -8.75 -4.45
CA TYR A 120 -12.79 -9.15 -5.70
C TYR A 120 -11.33 -8.74 -5.67
N ARG A 121 -10.43 -9.66 -6.03
CA ARG A 121 -9.01 -9.39 -6.21
C ARG A 121 -8.54 -9.96 -7.54
N CYS A 122 -7.75 -9.18 -8.25
CA CYS A 122 -7.22 -9.58 -9.55
C CYS A 122 -5.82 -9.01 -9.76
N PRO A 123 -4.79 -9.85 -9.95
CA PRO A 123 -3.47 -9.39 -10.32
C PRO A 123 -3.49 -8.84 -11.75
N TYR A 124 -2.67 -7.81 -12.00
CA TYR A 124 -2.39 -7.35 -13.36
C TYR A 124 -1.33 -8.23 -14.02
N ASP A 125 -1.45 -8.41 -15.34
CA ASP A 125 -0.46 -9.15 -16.14
C ASP A 125 0.89 -8.43 -16.24
N GLY A 126 0.94 -7.14 -15.90
CA GLY A 126 2.15 -6.33 -15.94
C GLY A 126 2.06 -5.08 -15.05
N SER A 127 3.19 -4.40 -14.90
CA SER A 127 3.31 -3.16 -14.14
C SER A 127 3.86 -2.06 -15.06
N PRO A 128 3.19 -0.91 -15.21
CA PRO A 128 3.76 0.21 -15.95
C PRO A 128 4.95 0.85 -15.22
N TRP A 129 5.19 0.47 -13.96
CA TRP A 129 6.24 1.00 -13.10
C TRP A 129 7.51 0.15 -13.07
N GLY A 130 7.59 -0.91 -13.88
CA GLY A 130 8.76 -1.78 -13.96
C GLY A 130 8.48 -3.22 -13.51
N ASP A 131 9.30 -4.15 -14.00
CA ASP A 131 9.15 -5.59 -13.77
C ASP A 131 9.45 -6.01 -12.33
N GLU A 132 10.12 -5.14 -11.57
CA GLU A 132 10.41 -5.32 -10.14
C GLU A 132 9.17 -5.13 -9.25
N TYR A 133 8.04 -4.67 -9.80
CA TYR A 133 6.80 -4.47 -9.05
C TYR A 133 5.69 -5.38 -9.57
N GLY A 134 4.96 -6.00 -8.64
CA GLY A 134 3.68 -6.65 -8.91
C GLY A 134 2.55 -5.70 -8.54
N VAL A 135 1.45 -5.79 -9.30
CA VAL A 135 0.27 -4.94 -9.12
C VAL A 135 -0.96 -5.81 -9.04
N GLU A 136 -1.85 -5.51 -8.10
CA GLU A 136 -3.12 -6.20 -7.90
C GLU A 136 -4.22 -5.16 -7.67
N TYR A 137 -5.36 -5.35 -8.31
CA TYR A 137 -6.57 -4.60 -7.99
C TYR A 137 -7.38 -5.34 -6.94
N SER A 138 -7.92 -4.61 -5.97
CA SER A 138 -8.96 -5.10 -5.07
C SER A 138 -10.15 -4.15 -5.04
N CYS A 139 -11.36 -4.70 -5.15
CA CYS A 139 -12.59 -4.01 -4.77
C CYS A 139 -13.24 -4.81 -3.66
N GLY A 140 -13.45 -4.20 -2.49
CA GLY A 140 -13.98 -4.96 -1.38
C GLY A 140 -14.49 -4.13 -0.23
N ARG A 141 -15.24 -4.79 0.64
CA ARG A 141 -15.67 -4.26 1.93
C ARG A 141 -15.68 -5.34 3.01
N SER A 142 -15.36 -4.93 4.21
CA SER A 142 -15.39 -5.72 5.43
C SER A 142 -16.83 -6.03 5.90
N PRO A 143 -17.02 -7.03 6.76
CA PRO A 143 -18.31 -7.31 7.38
C PRO A 143 -18.92 -6.09 8.08
N ARG A 144 -18.08 -5.24 8.69
CA ARG A 144 -18.50 -4.00 9.35
C ARG A 144 -19.04 -3.00 8.34
N GLU A 145 -18.29 -2.71 7.27
CA GLU A 145 -18.72 -1.80 6.20
C GLU A 145 -20.03 -2.26 5.58
N ARG A 146 -20.17 -3.55 5.29
CA ARG A 146 -21.44 -4.13 4.82
C ARG A 146 -22.59 -3.90 5.80
N THR A 147 -22.35 -4.09 7.10
CA THR A 147 -23.37 -3.87 8.15
C THR A 147 -23.79 -2.41 8.25
N LEU A 148 -22.86 -1.49 8.00
CA LEU A 148 -23.10 -0.05 8.01
C LEU A 148 -23.67 0.47 6.67
N GLY A 149 -23.81 -0.42 5.66
CA GLY A 149 -24.26 -0.04 4.32
C GLY A 149 -23.26 0.84 3.57
N TRP A 150 -21.97 0.75 3.90
CA TRP A 150 -20.91 1.49 3.23
C TRP A 150 -20.59 0.87 1.86
N GLU A 151 -20.06 1.71 1.00
CA GLU A 151 -19.63 1.38 -0.37
C GLU A 151 -18.42 0.44 -0.34
N PHE A 152 -18.08 -0.12 -1.51
CA PHE A 152 -16.88 -0.90 -1.72
C PHE A 152 -15.70 0.04 -1.95
N THR A 153 -14.62 -0.17 -1.23
CA THR A 153 -13.38 0.55 -1.48
C THR A 153 -12.62 -0.14 -2.61
N ARG A 154 -12.18 0.64 -3.59
CA ARG A 154 -11.31 0.17 -4.67
C ARG A 154 -9.88 0.59 -4.37
N THR A 155 -8.95 -0.33 -4.54
CA THR A 155 -7.54 -0.12 -4.21
C THR A 155 -6.67 -0.82 -5.24
N VAL A 156 -5.64 -0.13 -5.71
CA VAL A 156 -4.53 -0.73 -6.44
C VAL A 156 -3.40 -0.98 -5.45
N TRP A 157 -3.08 -2.25 -5.25
CA TRP A 157 -1.96 -2.70 -4.43
C TRP A 157 -0.72 -2.87 -5.28
N VAL A 158 0.39 -2.29 -4.83
CA VAL A 158 1.71 -2.46 -5.44
C VAL A 158 2.63 -3.13 -4.43
N HIS A 159 3.40 -4.11 -4.89
CA HIS A 159 4.34 -4.85 -4.03
C HIS A 159 5.66 -5.06 -4.76
N ALA A 160 6.76 -5.04 -4.02
CA ALA A 160 8.05 -5.41 -4.60
C ALA A 160 8.01 -6.92 -4.95
N ARG A 161 8.50 -7.28 -6.13
CA ARG A 161 8.80 -8.67 -6.45
C ARG A 161 10.14 -9.03 -5.81
N ALA A 162 10.26 -10.25 -5.32
CA ALA A 162 11.55 -10.76 -4.90
C ALA A 162 12.50 -10.66 -6.09
N MET A 163 13.58 -9.88 -5.95
CA MET A 163 14.63 -9.88 -6.96
C MET A 163 15.23 -11.29 -7.01
N PRO A 164 15.40 -11.88 -8.22
CA PRO A 164 15.97 -13.21 -8.38
C PRO A 164 17.37 -13.34 -7.79
#